data_AF-A0A9E8ZDJ9-F1
#
_entry.id   AF-A0A9E8ZDJ9-F1
#
_cell.length_a   1.000
_cell.length_b   1.000
_cell.length_c   1.000
_cell.angle_alpha   90.00
_cell.angle_beta   90.00
_cell.angle_gamma   90.00
#
_symmetry.space_group_name_H-M   'P 1'
#
loop_
_entity.id
_entity.type
_entity.pdbx_description
1 polymer ?
#
loop_
_entity_poly.entity_id
_entity_poly.type
_entity_poly.pdbx_seq_one_letter_code
_entity_poly.pdbx_strand_id
1 'polypeptide(L)'
;MKLIDYPAAIAERQRDLLQADQRIRRLQDTLNRHTAEIDTAIAFDTELRNDAQRKAKRLELMNTAEYRKAVATLQMAQDERAEIEIDLSLLRNQFSVLKLEKREAIAIRELQLVDAA
;
A
#
# COMPACT_ATOMS: atom_id res chain seq x y z
N MET A 1 -2.69 19.88 -14.64
CA MET A 1 -4.09 19.51 -14.36
C MET A 1 -4.91 20.76 -14.14
N LYS A 2 -6.16 20.78 -14.62
CA LYS A 2 -7.16 21.80 -14.27
C LYS A 2 -7.90 21.38 -13.01
N LEU A 3 -8.54 22.33 -12.34
CA LEU A 3 -9.30 22.09 -11.11
C LEU A 3 -10.35 20.97 -11.26
N ILE A 4 -10.99 20.88 -12.44
CA ILE A 4 -12.02 19.89 -12.76
C ILE A 4 -11.48 18.46 -12.90
N ASP A 5 -10.18 18.30 -13.15
CA ASP A 5 -9.56 16.99 -13.40
C ASP A 5 -9.21 16.27 -12.08
N TYR A 6 -9.02 17.03 -10.99
CA TYR A 6 -8.59 16.50 -9.69
C TYR A 6 -9.54 15.47 -9.08
N PRO A 7 -10.87 15.67 -9.05
CA PRO A 7 -11.78 14.69 -8.48
C PRO A 7 -11.68 13.31 -9.15
N ALA A 8 -11.57 13.27 -10.48
CA ALA A 8 -11.46 12.03 -11.23
C ALA A 8 -10.12 11.32 -10.95
N ALA A 9 -9.01 12.05 -11.01
CA ALA A 9 -7.68 11.50 -10.73
C ALA A 9 -7.52 11.03 -9.28
N ILE A 10 -8.09 11.76 -8.30
CA ILE A 10 -8.11 11.34 -6.89
C ILE A 10 -8.90 10.04 -6.74
N ALA A 11 -10.08 9.95 -7.37
CA ALA A 11 -10.90 8.75 -7.32
C ALA A 11 -10.21 7.55 -7.98
N GLU A 12 -9.49 7.76 -9.08
CA GLU A 12 -8.67 6.74 -9.72
C GLU A 12 -7.58 6.22 -8.78
N ARG A 13 -6.75 7.10 -8.22
CA ARG A 13 -5.72 6.70 -7.25
C ARG A 13 -6.27 6.03 -5.99
N GLN A 14 -7.47 6.41 -5.54
CA GLN A 14 -8.15 5.70 -4.46
C GLN A 14 -8.56 4.28 -4.83
N ARG A 15 -8.96 4.03 -6.08
CA ARG A 15 -9.26 2.68 -6.57
C ARG A 15 -7.98 1.86 -6.70
N ASP A 16 -6.90 2.45 -7.22
CA ASP A 16 -5.59 1.79 -7.29
C ASP A 16 -5.14 1.35 -5.88
N LEU A 17 -5.30 2.23 -4.88
CA LEU A 17 -4.95 1.93 -3.49
C LEU A 17 -5.78 0.75 -2.95
N LEU A 18 -7.09 0.74 -3.22
CA LEU A 18 -7.96 -0.37 -2.82
C LEU A 18 -7.55 -1.69 -3.48
N GLN A 19 -7.17 -1.67 -4.75
CA GLN A 19 -6.69 -2.85 -5.46
C GLN A 19 -5.37 -3.37 -4.88
N ALA A 20 -4.45 -2.46 -4.55
CA ALA A 20 -3.18 -2.79 -3.89
C ALA A 20 -3.42 -3.42 -2.51
N ASP A 21 -4.32 -2.86 -1.69
CA ASP A 21 -4.70 -3.42 -0.39
C ASP A 21 -5.31 -4.84 -0.54
N GLN A 22 -6.16 -5.05 -1.54
CA GLN A 22 -6.72 -6.37 -1.84
C GLN A 22 -5.66 -7.37 -2.30
N ARG A 23 -4.63 -6.92 -3.02
CA ARG A 23 -3.51 -7.76 -3.45
C ARG A 23 -2.64 -8.14 -2.25
N ILE A 24 -2.32 -7.18 -1.37
CA ILE A 24 -1.58 -7.43 -0.13
C ILE A 24 -2.28 -8.49 0.73
N ARG A 25 -3.60 -8.35 0.95
CA ARG A 25 -4.37 -9.34 1.72
C ARG A 25 -4.24 -10.76 1.14
N ARG A 26 -4.37 -10.90 -0.18
CA ARG A 26 -4.22 -12.20 -0.86
C ARG A 26 -2.80 -12.78 -0.73
N LEU A 27 -1.78 -11.93 -0.78
CA LEU A 27 -0.38 -12.35 -0.60
C LEU A 27 -0.10 -12.75 0.85
N GLN A 28 -0.65 -12.04 1.84
CA GLN A 28 -0.61 -12.42 3.25
C GLN A 28 -1.27 -13.78 3.48
N ASP A 29 -2.45 -14.03 2.91
CA ASP A 29 -3.11 -15.33 3.01
C ASP A 29 -2.30 -16.46 2.39
N THR A 30 -1.57 -16.18 1.31
CA THR A 30 -0.65 -17.15 0.68
C THR A 30 0.54 -17.44 1.60
N LEU A 31 1.16 -16.41 2.17
CA LEU A 31 2.28 -16.57 3.10
C LEU A 31 1.86 -17.31 4.38
N ASN A 32 0.67 -17.03 4.90
CA ASN A 32 0.10 -17.72 6.06
C ASN A 32 -0.12 -19.20 5.76
N ARG A 33 -0.59 -19.55 4.56
CA ARG A 33 -0.73 -20.95 4.12
C ARG A 33 0.62 -21.65 4.08
N HIS A 34 1.64 -21.06 3.46
CA HIS A 34 2.99 -21.63 3.48
C HIS A 34 3.54 -21.79 4.89
N THR A 35 3.29 -20.84 5.78
CA THR A 35 3.70 -20.95 7.18
C THR A 35 3.00 -22.11 7.87
N ALA A 36 1.70 -22.30 7.65
CA ALA A 36 0.95 -23.43 8.20
C ALA A 36 1.43 -24.78 7.63
N GLU A 37 1.77 -24.85 6.36
CA GLU A 37 2.35 -26.04 5.72
C GLU A 37 3.68 -26.42 6.36
N ILE A 38 4.57 -25.44 6.58
CA ILE A 38 5.85 -25.62 7.28
C ILE A 38 5.61 -26.16 8.70
N ASP A 39 4.68 -25.54 9.42
CA ASP A 39 4.40 -25.91 10.81
C ASP A 39 3.79 -27.32 10.91
N THR A 40 2.95 -27.68 9.96
CA THR A 40 2.40 -29.02 9.80
C THR A 40 3.52 -30.03 9.52
N ALA A 41 4.40 -29.75 8.57
CA ALA A 41 5.52 -30.63 8.25
C ALA A 41 6.42 -30.91 9.46
N ILE A 42 6.74 -29.88 10.25
CA ILE A 42 7.54 -30.01 11.48
C ILE A 42 6.80 -30.80 12.56
N ALA A 43 5.49 -30.60 12.70
CA ALA A 43 4.69 -31.29 13.70
C ALA A 43 4.60 -32.80 13.43
N PHE A 44 4.59 -33.21 12.16
CA PHE A 44 4.54 -34.62 11.75
C PHE A 44 5.93 -35.26 11.59
N ASP A 45 7.01 -34.49 11.72
CA ASP A 45 8.38 -35.02 11.65
C ASP A 45 8.79 -35.68 12.97
N THR A 46 8.76 -37.02 12.98
CA THR A 46 9.12 -37.84 14.14
C THR A 46 10.61 -37.81 14.48
N GLU A 47 11.47 -37.31 13.59
CA GLU A 47 12.92 -37.20 13.84
C GLU A 47 13.28 -35.98 14.71
N LEU A 48 12.38 -34.98 14.80
CA LEU A 48 12.57 -33.76 15.58
C LEU A 48 12.18 -33.98 17.05
N ARG A 49 13.16 -34.38 17.86
CA ARG A 49 13.00 -34.79 19.27
C ARG A 49 12.95 -33.63 20.26
N ASN A 50 13.45 -32.46 19.88
CA ASN A 50 13.48 -31.28 20.75
C ASN A 50 13.12 -29.98 20.03
N ASP A 51 12.85 -28.93 20.80
CA ASP A 51 12.43 -27.62 20.29
C ASP A 51 13.51 -26.91 19.45
N ALA A 52 14.79 -27.11 19.79
CA ALA A 52 15.90 -26.53 19.03
C ALA A 52 15.95 -27.10 17.60
N GLN A 53 15.74 -28.41 17.43
CA GLN A 53 15.65 -29.07 16.13
C GLN A 53 14.44 -28.57 15.33
N ARG A 54 13.28 -28.42 15.97
CA ARG A 54 12.08 -27.86 15.32
C ARG A 54 12.30 -26.44 14.83
N LYS A 55 12.92 -25.58 15.64
CA LYS A 55 13.28 -24.21 15.25
C LYS A 55 14.27 -24.17 14.10
N ALA A 56 15.31 -25.01 14.14
CA ALA A 56 16.29 -25.12 13.06
C ALA A 56 15.61 -25.56 11.74
N LYS A 57 14.74 -26.57 11.80
CA LYS A 57 14.01 -27.05 10.64
C LYS A 57 13.03 -26.00 10.09
N ARG A 58 12.36 -25.25 10.98
CA ARG A 58 11.51 -24.11 10.58
C ARG A 58 12.29 -23.07 9.80
N LEU A 59 13.45 -22.67 10.31
CA LEU A 59 14.32 -21.71 9.64
C LEU A 59 14.78 -22.22 8.28
N GLU A 60 15.18 -23.49 8.18
CA GLU A 60 15.56 -24.14 6.92
C GLU A 60 14.41 -24.09 5.90
N LEU A 61 13.20 -24.48 6.29
CA LEU A 61 12.02 -24.50 5.42
C LEU A 61 11.56 -23.09 5.02
N MET A 62 11.65 -22.11 5.92
CA MET A 62 11.42 -20.69 5.59
C MET A 62 12.52 -20.12 4.68
N ASN A 63 13.68 -20.78 4.58
CA ASN A 63 14.77 -20.37 3.70
C ASN A 63 14.63 -20.84 2.26
N THR A 64 13.59 -21.64 1.98
CA THR A 64 13.30 -22.13 0.63
C THR A 64 13.04 -20.96 -0.33
N ALA A 65 13.31 -21.20 -1.62
CA ALA A 65 13.15 -20.18 -2.65
C ALA A 65 11.68 -19.71 -2.75
N GLU A 66 10.74 -20.65 -2.58
CA GLU A 66 9.30 -20.42 -2.62
C GLU A 66 8.86 -19.48 -1.49
N TYR A 67 9.23 -19.78 -0.24
CA TYR A 67 8.85 -18.96 0.92
C TYR A 67 9.48 -17.56 0.82
N ARG A 68 10.78 -17.48 0.51
CA ARG A 68 11.47 -16.20 0.32
C ARG A 68 10.86 -15.37 -0.81
N LYS A 69 10.47 -16.00 -1.91
CA LYS A 69 9.77 -15.33 -3.02
C LYS A 69 8.40 -14.80 -2.59
N ALA A 70 7.64 -15.56 -1.81
CA ALA A 70 6.35 -15.12 -1.29
C ALA A 70 6.50 -13.90 -0.38
N VAL A 71 7.49 -13.92 0.53
CA VAL A 71 7.82 -12.78 1.40
C VAL A 71 8.23 -11.56 0.57
N ALA A 72 9.17 -11.72 -0.38
CA ALA A 72 9.62 -10.62 -1.22
C ALA A 72 8.48 -10.03 -2.05
N THR A 73 7.60 -10.87 -2.60
CA THR A 73 6.44 -10.41 -3.39
C THR A 73 5.45 -9.63 -2.52
N LEU A 74 5.22 -10.06 -1.28
CA LEU A 74 4.40 -9.33 -0.33
C LEU A 74 5.01 -7.96 0.01
N GLN A 75 6.32 -7.92 0.29
CA GLN A 75 7.01 -6.67 0.58
C GLN A 75 6.92 -5.68 -0.59
N MET A 76 7.21 -6.13 -1.82
CA MET A 76 7.10 -5.29 -3.01
C MET A 76 5.69 -4.74 -3.20
N ALA A 77 4.66 -5.53 -2.91
CA ALA A 77 3.28 -5.06 -2.99
C ALA A 77 2.93 -4.02 -1.90
N GLN A 78 3.54 -4.12 -0.72
CA GLN A 78 3.40 -3.13 0.35
C GLN A 78 4.09 -1.82 -0.01
N ASP A 79 5.27 -1.89 -0.63
CA ASP A 79 5.99 -0.71 -1.12
C ASP A 79 5.19 -0.01 -2.22
N GLU A 80 4.68 -0.76 -3.21
CA GLU A 80 3.80 -0.25 -4.27
C GLU A 80 2.55 0.44 -3.70
N ARG A 81 1.93 -0.15 -2.67
CA ARG A 81 0.78 0.45 -1.97
C ARG A 81 1.14 1.77 -1.28
N ALA A 82 2.34 1.88 -0.70
CA ALA A 82 2.81 3.12 -0.09
C ALA A 82 3.07 4.20 -1.14
N GLU A 83 3.64 3.86 -2.29
CA GLU A 83 3.84 4.79 -3.41
C GLU A 83 2.50 5.36 -3.91
N ILE A 84 1.47 4.52 -4.08
CA ILE A 84 0.13 4.98 -4.48
C ILE A 84 -0.47 5.94 -3.44
N GLU A 85 -0.23 5.70 -2.15
CA GLU A 85 -0.70 6.57 -1.06
C GLU A 85 0.00 7.94 -1.07
N ILE A 86 1.29 7.97 -1.38
CA ILE A 86 2.07 9.21 -1.57
C ILE A 86 1.48 10.01 -2.73
N ASP A 87 1.26 9.36 -3.88
CA ASP A 87 0.68 10.00 -5.07
C ASP A 87 -0.73 10.56 -4.82
N LEU A 88 -1.58 9.78 -4.14
CA LEU A 88 -2.91 10.23 -3.74
C LEU A 88 -2.85 11.46 -2.83
N SER A 89 -1.90 11.47 -1.88
CA SER A 89 -1.70 12.59 -0.97
C SER A 89 -1.22 13.84 -1.72
N LEU A 90 -0.32 13.67 -2.68
CA LEU A 90 0.13 14.74 -3.56
C LEU A 90 -1.04 15.35 -4.35
N LEU A 91 -1.89 14.53 -4.97
CA LEU A 91 -3.08 15.01 -5.70
C LEU A 91 -4.03 15.82 -4.82
N ARG A 92 -4.29 15.36 -3.59
CA ARG A 92 -5.14 16.07 -2.62
C ARG A 92 -4.54 17.40 -2.21
N ASN A 93 -3.23 17.44 -1.98
CA ASN A 93 -2.52 18.67 -1.61
C ASN A 93 -2.54 19.68 -2.76
N GLN A 94 -2.21 19.25 -3.98
CA GLN A 94 -2.28 20.10 -5.17
C GLN A 94 -3.68 20.64 -5.42
N PHE A 95 -4.72 19.81 -5.27
CA PHE A 95 -6.11 20.26 -5.38
C PHE A 95 -6.45 21.34 -4.36
N SER A 96 -5.99 21.17 -3.11
CA SER A 96 -6.22 22.12 -2.03
C SER A 96 -5.52 23.45 -2.28
N VAL A 97 -4.26 23.43 -2.72
CA VAL A 97 -3.50 24.63 -3.10
C VAL A 97 -4.23 25.38 -4.23
N LEU A 98 -4.59 24.68 -5.30
CA LEU A 98 -5.27 25.31 -6.45
C LEU A 98 -6.62 25.92 -6.05
N LYS A 99 -7.37 25.28 -5.14
CA LYS A 99 -8.61 25.87 -4.61
C LYS A 99 -8.37 27.18 -3.85
N LEU A 100 -7.28 27.25 -3.08
CA LEU A 100 -6.93 28.46 -2.33
C LEU A 100 -6.53 29.59 -3.28
N GLU A 101 -5.66 29.31 -4.26
CA GLU A 101 -5.25 30.28 -5.28
C GLU A 101 -6.45 30.85 -6.06
N LYS A 102 -7.43 30.00 -6.41
CA LYS A 102 -8.64 30.47 -7.09
C LYS A 102 -9.53 31.33 -6.19
N ARG A 103 -9.62 31.02 -4.90
CA ARG A 103 -10.37 31.84 -3.93
C ARG A 103 -9.69 33.19 -3.70
N GLU A 104 -8.37 33.21 -3.57
CA GLU A 104 -7.59 34.43 -3.47
C GLU A 104 -7.78 35.31 -4.71
N ALA A 105 -7.70 34.72 -5.91
CA ALA A 105 -7.92 35.46 -7.15
C ALA A 105 -9.34 36.06 -7.25
N ILE A 106 -10.36 35.36 -6.75
CA ILE A 106 -11.73 35.89 -6.67
C ILE A 106 -11.77 37.07 -5.69
N ALA A 107 -11.23 36.91 -4.48
CA ALA A 107 -11.22 37.95 -3.45
C ALA A 107 -10.49 39.23 -3.90
N ILE A 108 -9.32 39.09 -4.55
CA ILE A 108 -8.57 40.22 -5.11
C ILE A 108 -9.42 40.95 -6.16
N ARG A 109 -10.10 40.20 -7.04
CA ARG A 109 -10.94 40.79 -8.09
C ARG A 109 -12.16 41.50 -7.53
N GLU A 110 -12.78 40.95 -6.48
CA GLU A 110 -13.89 41.58 -5.77
C GLU A 110 -13.47 42.88 -5.10
N LEU A 111 -12.30 42.90 -4.44
CA LEU A 111 -11.77 44.10 -3.81
C LEU A 111 -11.51 45.22 -4.84
N GLN A 112 -10.91 44.88 -5.97
CA GLN A 112 -10.67 45.83 -7.08
C GLN A 112 -11.96 46.40 -7.65
N LEU A 113 -13.04 45.61 -7.70
CA LEU A 113 -14.35 46.09 -8.17
C LEU A 113 -15.00 47.04 -7.16
N VAL A 114 -14.80 46.81 -5.86
CA VAL A 114 -15.28 47.71 -4.81
C VAL A 114 -14.52 49.04 -4.82
N ASP A 115 -13.19 49.00 -5.00
CA ASP A 115 -12.36 50.22 -5.05
C ASP A 115 -12.59 51.07 -6.32
N ALA A 116 -13.15 50.47 -7.37
CA ALA A 116 -13.44 51.14 -8.64
C ALA A 116 -14.89 51.69 -8.76
N ALA A 117 -15.75 51.41 -7.78
CA ALA A 117 -17.16 51.82 -7.73
C ALA A 117 -17.39 53.01 -6.79
#